data_AF-A0A938IKA3-F1
#
_entry.id   AF-A0A938IKA3-F1
#
_cell.length_a   1.000
_cell.length_b   1.000
_cell.length_c   1.000
_cell.angle_alpha   90.00
_cell.angle_beta   90.00
_cell.angle_gamma   90.00
#
_symmetry.space_group_name_H-M   'P 1'
#
loop_
_entity.id
_entity.type
_entity.pdbx_description
1 polymer ?
#
loop_
_entity_poly.entity_id
_entity_poly.type
_entity_poly.pdbx_seq_one_letter_code
_entity_poly.pdbx_strand_id
1 'polypeptide(L)'
;MIDRPSWMVLRRRGLERLVWAAVLTLLARSASTAEGQPMAPRDRDLPYARPADPNAASRPEASTARDLFRWYGVTDEDFARFDQRPEGGADEERMNARILFRLGRLAPGELSVFCVPLLEIDARAGRWIGQGVSIVGTATRIVTRPIPEDLRDAYEFNAYYRVDVRIDSGASPSTIIVFARNVPEAWLEHRLESLDEPVTLDGLLVERYEGEFPSPRATVLAGRVAWHPRSAEGRPPIPHGWLRLGRQGVDIGLFDGIRKSNGQDLNGGDRELFYQVLAACSRPLAPHPIDPTDRSAFALESILTRPETWQGDWFAFRADARRITRILVDDQDIRTRFGIDAYFELDVTIPIDRPIRLQGTSKEEGATYENVYPATVCAARLPPALESLATARKPSGSGTGLLREPVWIQGYFLKIWAYPSDFVSAVSPNQRHPSPLFLASAIERLPPTKVPSEGRFSVIAAIGLVLVLGSVWLTVWFSARRDRASARARRRAASDRLDPPGGRRTEPSKDDLGD
;
A
#
# COMPACT_ATOMS: atom_id res chain seq x y z
N MET A 1 71.48 43.23 -2.36
CA MET A 1 71.17 42.88 -0.95
C MET A 1 69.71 43.22 -0.68
N ILE A 2 68.77 42.34 -1.05
CA ILE A 2 67.41 42.24 -0.48
C ILE A 2 67.03 40.76 -0.57
N ASP A 3 67.04 40.11 0.59
CA ASP A 3 66.71 38.71 0.80
C ASP A 3 65.19 38.52 0.69
N ARG A 4 64.74 37.55 -0.11
CA ARG A 4 63.32 37.13 -0.13
C ARG A 4 63.17 35.88 0.74
N PRO A 5 62.21 35.85 1.69
CA PRO A 5 62.22 34.85 2.73
C PRO A 5 61.55 33.54 2.28
N SER A 6 62.20 32.44 2.64
CA SER A 6 61.97 31.05 2.24
C SER A 6 60.81 30.33 2.95
N TRP A 7 59.92 31.04 3.65
CA TRP A 7 58.82 30.44 4.42
C TRP A 7 57.50 30.27 3.65
N MET A 8 57.37 30.78 2.42
CA MET A 8 56.13 30.66 1.63
C MET A 8 55.92 29.32 0.91
N VAL A 9 56.95 28.47 0.76
CA VAL A 9 56.83 27.22 -0.03
C VAL A 9 56.26 26.05 0.80
N LEU A 10 56.37 26.09 2.12
CA LEU A 10 55.91 25.00 3.00
C LEU A 10 54.40 25.05 3.34
N ARG A 11 53.72 26.19 3.18
CA ARG A 11 52.26 26.31 3.43
C ARG A 11 51.38 25.79 2.28
N ARG A 12 51.89 25.69 1.06
CA ARG A 12 51.08 25.27 -0.11
C ARG A 12 50.77 23.77 -0.13
N ARG A 13 51.69 22.93 0.37
CA ARG A 13 51.50 21.46 0.44
C ARG A 13 50.56 21.00 1.55
N GLY A 14 50.38 21.79 2.61
CA GLY A 14 49.42 21.50 3.68
C GLY A 14 47.97 21.77 3.29
N LEU A 15 47.74 22.84 2.52
CA LEU A 15 46.40 23.22 2.06
C LEU A 15 45.84 22.24 1.00
N GLU A 16 46.68 21.76 0.08
CA GLU A 16 46.25 20.78 -0.93
C GLU A 16 45.82 19.45 -0.30
N ARG A 17 46.49 18.98 0.75
CA ARG A 17 46.09 17.75 1.46
C ARG A 17 44.75 17.89 2.19
N LEU A 18 44.45 19.07 2.74
CA LEU A 18 43.17 19.34 3.40
C LEU A 18 42.02 19.47 2.39
N VAL A 19 42.25 20.08 1.23
CA VAL A 19 41.25 20.17 0.16
C VAL A 19 40.93 18.79 -0.43
N TRP A 20 41.94 17.95 -0.65
CA TRP A 20 41.74 16.57 -1.12
C TRP A 20 41.04 15.67 -0.09
N ALA A 21 41.35 15.83 1.20
CA ALA A 21 40.63 15.12 2.27
C ALA A 21 39.16 15.55 2.34
N ALA A 22 38.87 16.86 2.21
CA ALA A 22 37.51 17.38 2.21
C ALA A 22 36.68 16.89 1.00
N VAL A 23 37.28 16.84 -0.19
CA VAL A 23 36.61 16.36 -1.41
C VAL A 23 36.36 14.85 -1.38
N LEU A 24 37.30 14.05 -0.86
CA LEU A 24 37.10 12.61 -0.66
C LEU A 24 36.03 12.31 0.40
N THR A 25 35.95 13.12 1.45
CA THR A 25 34.91 12.98 2.48
C THR A 25 33.54 13.38 1.95
N LEU A 26 33.45 14.39 1.07
CA LEU A 26 32.19 14.80 0.44
C LEU A 26 31.66 13.76 -0.56
N LEU A 27 32.55 13.15 -1.36
CA LEU A 27 32.20 12.10 -2.33
C LEU A 27 31.85 10.77 -1.66
N ALA A 28 32.47 10.44 -0.52
CA ALA A 28 32.07 9.28 0.29
C ALA A 28 30.69 9.47 0.95
N ARG A 29 30.30 10.71 1.27
CA ARG A 29 29.00 11.04 1.90
C ARG A 29 27.85 11.11 0.91
N SER A 30 28.11 11.48 -0.35
CA SER A 30 27.10 11.47 -1.43
C SER A 30 26.79 10.07 -1.98
N ALA A 31 27.71 9.12 -1.79
CA ALA A 31 27.48 7.72 -2.17
C ALA A 31 26.74 6.91 -1.08
N SER A 32 26.76 7.36 0.19
CA SER A 32 26.13 6.63 1.31
C SER A 32 24.69 7.04 1.63
N THR A 33 24.11 8.00 0.91
CA THR A 33 22.76 8.53 1.19
C THR A 33 21.63 7.82 0.45
N ALA A 34 21.94 6.76 -0.33
CA ALA A 34 20.95 5.95 -1.05
C ALA A 34 20.67 4.57 -0.41
N GLU A 35 21.16 4.32 0.81
CA GLU A 35 20.81 3.11 1.57
C GLU A 35 19.61 3.38 2.47
N GLY A 36 18.41 3.07 1.95
CA GLY A 36 17.18 3.02 2.74
C GLY A 36 17.36 2.11 3.95
N GLN A 37 17.20 2.68 5.14
CA GLN A 37 17.28 1.99 6.42
C GLN A 37 16.24 0.84 6.47
N PRO A 38 16.59 -0.34 6.99
CA PRO A 38 15.68 -1.48 7.05
C PRO A 38 14.56 -1.22 8.08
N MET A 39 13.30 -1.42 7.66
CA MET A 39 12.14 -1.42 8.54
C MET A 39 12.27 -2.51 9.62
N ALA A 40 12.00 -2.15 10.88
CA ALA A 40 11.95 -3.08 11.99
C ALA A 40 10.91 -4.22 11.79
N PRO A 41 11.14 -5.40 12.40
CA PRO A 41 10.17 -6.50 12.39
C PRO A 41 8.89 -6.10 13.13
N ARG A 42 7.73 -6.32 12.50
CA ARG A 42 6.40 -6.10 13.09
C ARG A 42 6.09 -7.18 14.12
N ASP A 43 5.43 -6.80 15.20
CA ASP A 43 4.76 -7.74 16.10
C ASP A 43 3.61 -8.45 15.35
N ARG A 44 3.35 -9.71 15.69
CA ARG A 44 2.63 -10.68 14.83
C ARG A 44 1.11 -10.53 14.78
N ASP A 45 0.55 -9.51 15.40
CA ASP A 45 -0.89 -9.31 15.41
C ASP A 45 -1.36 -8.84 14.03
N LEU A 46 -2.34 -9.56 13.46
CA LEU A 46 -2.98 -9.16 12.22
C LEU A 46 -3.53 -7.74 12.40
N PRO A 47 -3.31 -6.82 11.43
CA PRO A 47 -3.74 -5.43 11.57
C PRO A 47 -5.27 -5.24 11.67
N TYR A 48 -6.04 -6.34 11.55
CA TYR A 48 -7.50 -6.36 11.65
C TYR A 48 -8.01 -7.17 12.86
N ALA A 49 -7.13 -7.58 13.77
CA ALA A 49 -7.55 -8.30 14.97
C ALA A 49 -8.55 -7.42 15.73
N ARG A 50 -9.83 -7.78 15.67
CA ARG A 50 -10.87 -7.12 16.46
C ARG A 50 -10.46 -7.32 17.91
N PRO A 51 -10.46 -6.28 18.77
CA PRO A 51 -10.40 -6.53 20.20
C PRO A 51 -11.51 -7.53 20.50
N ALA A 52 -11.12 -8.70 21.02
CA ALA A 52 -12.06 -9.78 21.30
C ALA A 52 -13.20 -9.17 22.10
N ASP A 53 -14.44 -9.30 21.61
CA ASP A 53 -15.60 -8.89 22.40
C ASP A 53 -15.49 -9.67 23.72
N PRO A 54 -15.28 -9.00 24.86
CA PRO A 54 -15.04 -9.68 26.12
C PRO A 54 -16.21 -10.57 26.53
N ASN A 55 -17.39 -10.38 25.90
CA ASN A 55 -18.57 -11.20 26.08
C ASN A 55 -18.78 -12.25 24.98
N ALA A 56 -17.92 -12.36 23.97
CA ALA A 56 -18.07 -13.40 22.93
C ALA A 56 -17.90 -14.81 23.50
N ALA A 57 -17.00 -15.00 24.46
CA ALA A 57 -16.75 -16.30 25.10
C ALA A 57 -17.89 -16.75 26.05
N SER A 58 -18.79 -15.84 26.42
CA SER A 58 -19.91 -16.11 27.34
C SER A 58 -21.27 -16.14 26.64
N ARG A 59 -21.33 -15.94 25.32
CA ARG A 59 -22.57 -16.15 24.56
C ARG A 59 -22.83 -17.64 24.41
N PRO A 60 -24.09 -18.10 24.60
CA PRO A 60 -24.49 -19.45 24.17
C PRO A 60 -24.14 -19.66 22.69
N GLU A 61 -24.14 -20.89 22.17
CA GLU A 61 -24.11 -21.05 20.70
C GLU A 61 -25.51 -20.72 20.13
N ALA A 62 -25.59 -19.84 19.13
CA ALA A 62 -26.84 -19.54 18.45
C ALA A 62 -27.11 -20.68 17.47
N SER A 63 -28.26 -21.33 17.62
CA SER A 63 -28.68 -22.41 16.71
C SER A 63 -29.54 -21.89 15.55
N THR A 64 -30.11 -20.69 15.70
CA THR A 64 -31.01 -20.06 14.73
C THR A 64 -30.76 -18.56 14.63
N ALA A 65 -31.24 -17.94 13.55
CA ALA A 65 -31.24 -16.48 13.41
C ALA A 65 -31.96 -15.79 14.58
N ARG A 66 -33.08 -16.35 15.05
CA ARG A 66 -33.81 -15.81 16.21
C ARG A 66 -32.96 -15.81 17.48
N ASP A 67 -32.18 -16.87 17.73
CA ASP A 67 -31.27 -16.93 18.89
C ASP A 67 -30.19 -15.85 18.81
N LEU A 68 -29.63 -15.63 17.61
CA LEU A 68 -28.69 -14.54 17.37
C LEU A 68 -29.34 -13.19 17.72
N PHE A 69 -30.55 -12.91 17.21
CA PHE A 69 -31.24 -11.65 17.49
C PHE A 69 -31.63 -11.46 18.96
N ARG A 70 -31.92 -12.54 19.71
CA ARG A 70 -32.13 -12.49 21.16
C ARG A 70 -30.92 -11.95 21.90
N TRP A 71 -29.69 -12.28 21.48
CA TRP A 71 -28.47 -11.72 22.09
C TRP A 71 -28.35 -10.21 21.87
N TYR A 72 -28.90 -9.71 20.77
CA TYR A 72 -28.97 -8.29 20.48
C TYR A 72 -30.24 -7.62 21.03
N GLY A 73 -30.99 -8.34 21.89
CA GLY A 73 -32.14 -7.81 22.62
C GLY A 73 -33.45 -7.73 21.82
N VAL A 74 -33.61 -8.55 20.77
CA VAL A 74 -34.90 -8.74 20.09
C VAL A 74 -35.60 -9.93 20.73
N THR A 75 -36.72 -9.69 21.41
CA THR A 75 -37.41 -10.71 22.21
C THR A 75 -38.45 -11.48 21.39
N ASP A 76 -38.98 -12.57 21.95
CA ASP A 76 -40.10 -13.30 21.33
C ASP A 76 -41.36 -12.45 21.22
N GLU A 77 -41.54 -11.46 22.10
CA GLU A 77 -42.62 -10.46 21.98
C GLU A 77 -42.42 -9.58 20.73
N ASP A 78 -41.18 -9.21 20.42
CA ASP A 78 -40.88 -8.47 19.20
C ASP A 78 -41.18 -9.30 17.96
N PHE A 79 -40.84 -10.60 17.99
CA PHE A 79 -41.20 -11.52 16.91
C PHE A 79 -42.71 -11.73 16.78
N ALA A 80 -43.45 -11.79 17.90
CA ALA A 80 -44.90 -11.91 17.89
C ALA A 80 -45.59 -10.67 17.31
N ARG A 81 -45.00 -9.47 17.50
CA ARG A 81 -45.49 -8.22 16.90
C ARG A 81 -45.33 -8.17 15.38
N PHE A 82 -44.40 -8.92 14.79
CA PHE A 82 -44.32 -9.07 13.34
C PHE A 82 -45.50 -9.84 12.76
N ASP A 83 -46.02 -10.83 13.50
CA ASP A 83 -47.15 -11.64 13.08
C ASP A 83 -48.46 -10.82 13.11
N GLN A 84 -48.53 -9.81 13.98
CA GLN A 84 -49.67 -8.92 14.19
C GLN A 84 -49.45 -7.52 13.61
N ARG A 85 -48.55 -7.39 12.62
CA ARG A 85 -48.00 -6.12 12.19
C ARG A 85 -49.10 -5.11 11.79
N PRO A 86 -49.13 -3.90 12.40
CA PRO A 86 -49.96 -2.82 11.90
C PRO A 86 -49.44 -2.38 10.52
N GLU A 87 -50.27 -2.48 9.48
CA GLU A 87 -49.89 -2.01 8.15
C GLU A 87 -49.80 -0.48 8.13
N GLY A 88 -48.59 0.05 7.94
CA GLY A 88 -48.38 1.48 7.74
C GLY A 88 -48.66 2.32 8.98
N GLY A 89 -47.61 2.84 9.62
CA GLY A 89 -47.78 3.79 10.71
C GLY A 89 -46.52 3.96 11.55
N ALA A 90 -46.60 4.85 12.54
CA ALA A 90 -45.47 5.18 13.42
C ALA A 90 -44.91 3.97 14.18
N ASP A 91 -45.76 3.00 14.54
CA ASP A 91 -45.34 1.80 15.26
C ASP A 91 -44.50 0.86 14.39
N GLU A 92 -44.85 0.73 13.11
CA GLU A 92 -44.06 -0.05 12.14
C GLU A 92 -42.68 0.60 11.94
N GLU A 93 -42.64 1.92 11.78
CA GLU A 93 -41.39 2.67 11.60
C GLU A 93 -40.46 2.53 12.81
N ARG A 94 -41.01 2.63 14.03
CA ARG A 94 -40.27 2.42 15.29
C ARG A 94 -39.71 1.00 15.38
N MET A 95 -40.52 0.00 15.03
CA MET A 95 -40.11 -1.40 15.05
C MET A 95 -38.99 -1.66 14.04
N ASN A 96 -39.15 -1.21 12.79
CA ASN A 96 -38.12 -1.32 11.75
C ASN A 96 -36.82 -0.66 12.18
N ALA A 97 -36.87 0.58 12.69
CA ALA A 97 -35.70 1.31 13.16
C ALA A 97 -34.95 0.54 14.27
N ARG A 98 -35.67 -0.03 15.24
CA ARG A 98 -35.08 -0.82 16.32
C ARG A 98 -34.34 -2.05 15.82
N ILE A 99 -34.90 -2.80 14.87
CA ILE A 99 -34.26 -4.02 14.36
C ILE A 99 -33.09 -3.68 13.44
N LEU A 100 -33.26 -2.68 12.58
CA LEU A 100 -32.19 -2.16 11.72
C LEU A 100 -31.00 -1.65 12.54
N PHE A 101 -31.26 -1.02 13.69
CA PHE A 101 -30.21 -0.66 14.64
C PHE A 101 -29.38 -1.87 15.09
N ARG A 102 -30.04 -2.98 15.45
CA ARG A 102 -29.37 -4.22 15.86
C ARG A 102 -28.65 -4.92 14.72
N LEU A 103 -29.29 -5.01 13.55
CA LEU A 103 -28.71 -5.56 12.32
C LEU A 103 -27.39 -4.87 11.95
N GLY A 104 -27.31 -3.55 12.10
CA GLY A 104 -26.06 -2.81 11.82
C GLY A 104 -24.93 -3.04 12.83
N ARG A 105 -25.17 -3.78 13.93
CA ARG A 105 -24.14 -4.18 14.91
C ARG A 105 -23.61 -5.59 14.69
N LEU A 106 -24.27 -6.39 13.86
CA LEU A 106 -23.79 -7.72 13.48
C LEU A 106 -22.47 -7.60 12.72
N ALA A 107 -21.57 -8.54 12.95
CA ALA A 107 -20.39 -8.66 12.10
C ALA A 107 -20.82 -9.06 10.67
N PRO A 108 -20.12 -8.59 9.63
CA PRO A 108 -20.32 -9.12 8.28
C PRO A 108 -20.21 -10.65 8.28
N GLY A 109 -21.19 -11.34 7.70
CA GLY A 109 -21.25 -12.81 7.65
C GLY A 109 -21.96 -13.49 8.83
N GLU A 110 -22.15 -12.82 9.97
CA GLU A 110 -22.71 -13.44 11.19
C GLU A 110 -24.16 -13.92 10.99
N LEU A 111 -24.98 -13.14 10.26
CA LEU A 111 -26.34 -13.55 9.92
C LEU A 111 -26.36 -14.61 8.80
N SER A 112 -25.40 -14.56 7.88
CA SER A 112 -25.38 -15.37 6.65
C SER A 112 -25.36 -16.87 6.94
N VAL A 113 -24.74 -17.30 8.04
CA VAL A 113 -24.68 -18.72 8.46
C VAL A 113 -26.08 -19.29 8.77
N PHE A 114 -27.01 -18.43 9.18
CA PHE A 114 -28.39 -18.81 9.49
C PHE A 114 -29.37 -18.53 8.35
N CYS A 115 -28.88 -18.00 7.22
CA CYS A 115 -29.73 -17.64 6.10
C CYS A 115 -30.08 -18.85 5.24
N VAL A 116 -31.34 -18.94 4.86
CA VAL A 116 -31.82 -19.83 3.79
C VAL A 116 -32.19 -18.99 2.56
N PRO A 117 -32.01 -19.47 1.32
CA PRO A 117 -32.47 -18.74 0.15
C PRO A 117 -33.97 -18.47 0.23
N LEU A 118 -34.39 -17.22 -0.02
CA LEU A 118 -35.81 -16.83 0.14
C LEU A 118 -36.76 -17.68 -0.72
N LEU A 119 -36.31 -18.11 -1.91
CA LEU A 119 -37.09 -18.94 -2.83
C LEU A 119 -37.32 -20.38 -2.33
N GLU A 120 -36.51 -20.86 -1.38
CA GLU A 120 -36.65 -22.20 -0.79
C GLU A 120 -37.65 -22.22 0.38
N ILE A 121 -38.10 -21.06 0.84
CA ILE A 121 -39.03 -20.95 1.95
C ILE A 121 -40.44 -21.27 1.48
N ASP A 122 -41.00 -22.38 1.97
CA ASP A 122 -42.41 -22.74 1.72
C ASP A 122 -43.35 -21.70 2.34
N ALA A 123 -44.17 -21.07 1.50
CA ALA A 123 -45.15 -20.07 1.89
C ALA A 123 -46.23 -20.62 2.85
N ARG A 124 -46.51 -21.92 2.80
CA ARG A 124 -47.65 -22.53 3.52
C ARG A 124 -47.33 -22.89 4.97
N ALA A 125 -46.06 -22.84 5.36
CA ALA A 125 -45.66 -23.05 6.74
C ALA A 125 -45.50 -21.67 7.40
N GLY A 126 -46.47 -21.22 8.19
CA GLY A 126 -46.43 -19.93 8.94
C GLY A 126 -45.32 -19.80 10.00
N ARG A 127 -44.21 -20.53 9.86
CA ARG A 127 -43.12 -20.67 10.84
C ARG A 127 -41.88 -19.80 10.51
N TRP A 128 -41.88 -19.08 9.39
CA TRP A 128 -40.66 -18.45 8.86
C TRP A 128 -40.45 -16.99 9.26
N ILE A 129 -41.40 -16.34 9.95
CA ILE A 129 -41.15 -15.00 10.49
C ILE A 129 -39.97 -15.07 11.47
N GLY A 130 -39.06 -14.11 11.40
CA GLY A 130 -37.82 -14.13 12.18
C GLY A 130 -36.75 -15.10 11.66
N GLN A 131 -36.96 -15.75 10.52
CA GLN A 131 -35.93 -16.54 9.83
C GLN A 131 -34.94 -15.60 9.12
N GLY A 132 -33.66 -15.95 9.18
CA GLY A 132 -32.64 -15.33 8.32
C GLY A 132 -32.82 -15.81 6.88
N VAL A 133 -32.85 -14.88 5.93
CA VAL A 133 -33.05 -15.16 4.51
C VAL A 133 -31.97 -14.51 3.67
N SER A 134 -31.50 -15.24 2.66
CA SER A 134 -30.60 -14.70 1.63
C SER A 134 -31.38 -14.40 0.37
N ILE A 135 -31.14 -13.23 -0.19
CA ILE A 135 -31.80 -12.71 -1.39
C ILE A 135 -30.75 -12.41 -2.44
N VAL A 136 -31.02 -12.88 -3.65
CA VAL A 136 -30.31 -12.49 -4.88
C VAL A 136 -31.35 -11.93 -5.82
N GLY A 137 -31.14 -10.71 -6.31
CA GLY A 137 -32.13 -10.05 -7.16
C GLY A 137 -31.62 -8.78 -7.80
N THR A 138 -32.56 -7.95 -8.24
CA THR A 138 -32.28 -6.66 -8.87
C THR A 138 -33.03 -5.56 -8.11
N ALA A 139 -32.33 -4.59 -7.55
CA ALA A 139 -32.94 -3.40 -6.99
C ALA A 139 -33.55 -2.56 -8.11
N THR A 140 -34.82 -2.20 -7.95
CA THR A 140 -35.63 -1.50 -8.97
C THR A 140 -36.03 -0.09 -8.55
N ARG A 141 -36.12 0.17 -7.24
CA ARG A 141 -36.50 1.45 -6.67
C ARG A 141 -35.95 1.57 -5.26
N ILE A 142 -35.60 2.80 -4.88
CA ILE A 142 -35.19 3.17 -3.52
C ILE A 142 -36.02 4.35 -3.01
N VAL A 143 -36.40 4.30 -1.74
CA VAL A 143 -37.09 5.39 -1.03
C VAL A 143 -36.46 5.57 0.34
N THR A 144 -35.99 6.79 0.64
CA THR A 144 -35.49 7.15 1.96
C THR A 144 -36.65 7.37 2.93
N ARG A 145 -36.56 6.77 4.12
CA ARG A 145 -37.54 6.90 5.22
C ARG A 145 -36.84 7.51 6.43
N PRO A 146 -37.24 8.70 6.90
CA PRO A 146 -36.69 9.26 8.12
C PRO A 146 -37.11 8.39 9.31
N ILE A 147 -36.26 8.30 10.34
CA ILE A 147 -36.69 7.71 11.60
C ILE A 147 -37.33 8.76 12.52
N PRO A 148 -38.25 8.35 13.42
CA PRO A 148 -38.81 9.21 14.44
C PRO A 148 -37.73 9.96 15.22
N GLU A 149 -37.96 11.25 15.50
CA GLU A 149 -36.95 12.15 16.08
C GLU A 149 -36.44 11.65 17.44
N ASP A 150 -37.33 11.06 18.25
CA ASP A 150 -37.00 10.50 19.55
C ASP A 150 -36.08 9.27 19.48
N LEU A 151 -35.92 8.66 18.30
CA LEU A 151 -35.05 7.50 18.09
C LEU A 151 -33.70 7.86 17.42
N ARG A 152 -33.55 9.06 16.85
CA ARG A 152 -32.33 9.48 16.11
C ARG A 152 -31.09 9.44 16.97
N ASP A 153 -31.16 10.08 18.14
CA ASP A 153 -30.04 10.16 19.06
C ASP A 153 -29.73 8.78 19.68
N ALA A 154 -30.77 8.00 19.99
CA ALA A 154 -30.63 6.69 20.62
C ALA A 154 -30.01 5.64 19.68
N TYR A 155 -30.29 5.71 18.38
CA TYR A 155 -29.86 4.69 17.40
C TYR A 155 -28.71 5.13 16.50
N GLU A 156 -28.27 6.38 16.56
CA GLU A 156 -27.11 6.88 15.81
C GLU A 156 -27.30 6.76 14.28
N PHE A 157 -28.52 6.86 13.78
CA PHE A 157 -28.81 7.04 12.35
C PHE A 157 -30.11 7.83 12.13
N ASN A 158 -30.23 8.50 10.98
CA ASN A 158 -31.33 9.44 10.73
C ASN A 158 -32.43 8.90 9.81
N ALA A 159 -32.11 7.88 9.02
CA ALA A 159 -33.00 7.31 8.04
C ALA A 159 -32.64 5.85 7.75
N TYR A 160 -33.62 5.11 7.27
CA TYR A 160 -33.43 3.82 6.60
C TYR A 160 -34.03 3.87 5.20
N TYR A 161 -33.81 2.82 4.41
CA TYR A 161 -34.15 2.81 3.00
C TYR A 161 -35.12 1.68 2.71
N ARG A 162 -36.22 1.98 2.02
CA ARG A 162 -37.05 0.96 1.38
C ARG A 162 -36.51 0.72 -0.02
N VAL A 163 -36.16 -0.52 -0.32
CA VAL A 163 -35.67 -0.97 -1.62
C VAL A 163 -36.64 -2.02 -2.14
N ASP A 164 -37.21 -1.77 -3.32
CA ASP A 164 -38.02 -2.77 -4.00
C ASP A 164 -37.08 -3.64 -4.85
N VAL A 165 -37.03 -4.94 -4.54
CA VAL A 165 -36.10 -5.90 -5.17
C VAL A 165 -36.90 -6.90 -6.00
N ARG A 166 -36.59 -6.96 -7.30
CA ARG A 166 -37.12 -7.97 -8.22
C ARG A 166 -36.30 -9.25 -8.11
N ILE A 167 -36.97 -10.38 -7.90
CA ILE A 167 -36.38 -11.72 -7.84
C ILE A 167 -36.94 -12.55 -8.99
N ASP A 168 -36.06 -13.17 -9.75
CA ASP A 168 -36.44 -14.04 -10.86
C ASP A 168 -36.73 -15.45 -10.31
N SER A 169 -38.02 -15.79 -10.14
CA SER A 169 -38.48 -17.09 -9.63
C SER A 169 -38.81 -18.11 -10.74
N GLY A 170 -38.32 -17.88 -11.96
CA GLY A 170 -38.56 -18.73 -13.14
C GLY A 170 -39.91 -18.48 -13.82
N ALA A 171 -41.03 -18.69 -13.12
CA ALA A 171 -42.37 -18.60 -13.72
C ALA A 171 -42.87 -17.15 -13.88
N SER A 172 -42.49 -16.24 -12.97
CA SER A 172 -42.66 -14.79 -13.10
C SER A 172 -41.73 -14.07 -12.14
N PRO A 173 -41.23 -12.87 -12.49
CA PRO A 173 -40.51 -12.04 -11.54
C PRO A 173 -41.45 -11.64 -10.39
N SER A 174 -40.97 -11.76 -9.15
CA SER A 174 -41.69 -11.29 -7.96
C SER A 174 -40.94 -10.10 -7.35
N THR A 175 -41.67 -9.11 -6.85
CA THR A 175 -41.09 -7.97 -6.15
C THR A 175 -41.25 -8.15 -4.65
N ILE A 176 -40.15 -8.07 -3.93
CA ILE A 176 -40.12 -8.04 -2.47
C ILE A 176 -39.75 -6.65 -1.97
N ILE A 177 -40.15 -6.34 -0.74
CA ILE A 177 -39.82 -5.09 -0.08
C ILE A 177 -38.69 -5.35 0.91
N VAL A 178 -37.59 -4.64 0.74
CA VAL A 178 -36.47 -4.70 1.67
C VAL A 178 -36.37 -3.36 2.38
N PHE A 179 -36.42 -3.35 3.71
CA PHE A 179 -35.97 -2.20 4.47
C PHE A 179 -34.53 -2.43 4.88
N ALA A 180 -33.63 -1.56 4.43
CA ALA A 180 -32.21 -1.64 4.68
C ALA A 180 -31.72 -0.45 5.51
N ARG A 181 -30.81 -0.70 6.47
CA ARG A 181 -30.15 0.39 7.20
C ARG A 181 -29.18 1.15 6.29
N ASN A 182 -28.44 0.42 5.46
CA ASN A 182 -27.46 1.00 4.55
C ASN A 182 -27.72 0.54 3.10
N VAL A 183 -27.50 1.46 2.18
CA VAL A 183 -27.52 1.26 0.73
C VAL A 183 -26.25 1.90 0.16
N PRO A 184 -25.81 1.53 -1.06
CA PRO A 184 -24.67 2.20 -1.69
C PRO A 184 -24.87 3.72 -1.78
N GLU A 185 -23.89 4.50 -1.33
CA GLU A 185 -23.95 5.97 -1.35
C GLU A 185 -24.13 6.52 -2.78
N ALA A 186 -23.56 5.83 -3.77
CA ALA A 186 -23.73 6.14 -5.19
C ALA A 186 -25.20 6.21 -5.62
N TRP A 187 -26.12 5.44 -5.00
CA TRP A 187 -27.54 5.50 -5.34
C TRP A 187 -28.21 6.77 -4.81
N LEU A 188 -27.68 7.33 -3.71
CA LEU A 188 -28.21 8.52 -3.04
C LEU A 188 -27.71 9.81 -3.69
N GLU A 189 -26.43 9.85 -4.05
CA GLU A 189 -25.79 11.02 -4.68
C GLU A 189 -26.46 11.41 -6.00
N HIS A 190 -26.90 10.42 -6.76
CA HIS A 190 -27.47 10.61 -8.09
C HIS A 190 -29.01 10.64 -8.11
N ARG A 191 -29.66 10.48 -6.94
CA ARG A 191 -31.13 10.50 -6.78
C ARG A 191 -31.85 9.67 -7.84
N LEU A 192 -31.39 8.43 -8.05
CA LEU A 192 -31.95 7.55 -9.07
C LEU A 192 -33.38 7.14 -8.68
N GLU A 193 -34.38 7.61 -9.43
CA GLU A 193 -35.80 7.26 -9.19
C GLU A 193 -36.11 5.81 -9.59
N SER A 194 -35.36 5.27 -10.56
CA SER A 194 -35.42 3.90 -11.02
C SER A 194 -34.02 3.29 -11.01
N LEU A 195 -33.94 2.05 -10.54
CA LEU A 195 -32.73 1.25 -10.51
C LEU A 195 -32.90 0.02 -11.41
N ASP A 196 -31.77 -0.51 -11.87
CA ASP A 196 -31.68 -1.85 -12.46
C ASP A 196 -30.35 -2.45 -12.02
N GLU A 197 -30.21 -2.58 -10.69
CA GLU A 197 -28.93 -2.89 -10.06
C GLU A 197 -28.95 -4.30 -9.45
N PRO A 198 -28.05 -5.20 -9.87
CA PRO A 198 -27.94 -6.52 -9.25
C PRO A 198 -27.46 -6.39 -7.81
N VAL A 199 -28.17 -7.08 -6.92
CA VAL A 199 -27.96 -7.02 -5.48
C VAL A 199 -27.97 -8.39 -4.85
N THR A 200 -27.22 -8.50 -3.75
CA THR A 200 -27.42 -9.56 -2.77
C THR A 200 -27.67 -8.95 -1.40
N LEU A 201 -28.37 -9.66 -0.52
CA LEU A 201 -28.50 -9.24 0.87
C LEU A 201 -28.96 -10.40 1.74
N ASP A 202 -28.50 -10.34 2.99
CA ASP A 202 -28.98 -11.20 4.06
C ASP A 202 -29.81 -10.36 5.02
N GLY A 203 -30.98 -10.87 5.39
CA GLY A 203 -31.91 -10.14 6.22
C GLY A 203 -32.86 -11.04 7.00
N LEU A 204 -33.67 -10.40 7.83
CA LEU A 204 -34.69 -11.03 8.65
C LEU A 204 -36.03 -10.96 7.94
N LEU A 205 -36.67 -12.10 7.68
CA LEU A 205 -38.04 -12.13 7.17
C LEU A 205 -39.00 -11.67 8.27
N VAL A 206 -39.70 -10.56 8.06
CA VAL A 206 -40.63 -10.00 9.05
C VAL A 206 -42.08 -10.10 8.63
N GLU A 207 -42.35 -10.38 7.36
CA GLU A 207 -43.71 -10.48 6.85
C GLU A 207 -43.72 -11.27 5.55
N ARG A 208 -44.76 -12.07 5.38
CA ARG A 208 -45.05 -12.73 4.12
C ARG A 208 -46.55 -12.66 3.88
N TYR A 209 -46.94 -11.97 2.82
CA TYR A 209 -48.33 -11.93 2.40
C TYR A 209 -48.69 -13.22 1.65
N GLU A 210 -49.73 -13.90 2.13
CA GLU A 210 -50.45 -14.89 1.33
C GLU A 210 -51.30 -14.14 0.30
N GLY A 211 -51.00 -14.34 -0.99
CA GLY A 211 -51.77 -13.75 -2.09
C GLY A 211 -51.70 -14.65 -3.31
N GLU A 212 -52.73 -14.62 -4.15
CA GLU A 212 -52.69 -15.29 -5.45
C GLU A 212 -51.57 -14.69 -6.32
N PHE A 213 -50.87 -15.57 -7.01
CA PHE A 213 -49.81 -15.22 -7.96
C PHE A 213 -50.34 -14.16 -8.94
N PRO A 214 -49.59 -13.09 -9.23
CA PRO A 214 -48.13 -13.02 -9.15
C PRO A 214 -47.56 -12.23 -7.95
N SER A 215 -48.30 -11.98 -6.86
CA SER A 215 -47.80 -11.02 -5.86
C SER A 215 -47.91 -11.43 -4.38
N PRO A 216 -47.41 -12.61 -3.96
CA PRO A 216 -46.98 -12.77 -2.58
C PRO A 216 -45.83 -11.78 -2.31
N ARG A 217 -46.08 -10.76 -1.49
CA ARG A 217 -45.06 -9.79 -1.08
C ARG A 217 -44.40 -10.29 0.20
N ALA A 218 -43.07 -10.41 0.19
CA ALA A 218 -42.29 -10.60 1.40
C ALA A 218 -41.67 -9.26 1.82
N THR A 219 -41.64 -9.01 3.12
CA THR A 219 -40.91 -7.88 3.71
C THR A 219 -39.71 -8.40 4.49
N VAL A 220 -38.52 -7.88 4.17
CA VAL A 220 -37.25 -8.27 4.79
C VAL A 220 -36.55 -7.06 5.37
N LEU A 221 -36.00 -7.20 6.57
CA LEU A 221 -35.14 -6.20 7.20
C LEU A 221 -33.67 -6.59 7.06
N ALA A 222 -32.85 -5.73 6.46
CA ALA A 222 -31.44 -6.03 6.19
C ALA A 222 -30.52 -4.95 6.77
N GLY A 223 -29.35 -5.36 7.27
CA GLY A 223 -28.34 -4.39 7.72
C GLY A 223 -27.79 -3.54 6.57
N ARG A 224 -27.74 -4.13 5.36
CA ARG A 224 -27.25 -3.47 4.15
C ARG A 224 -27.70 -4.19 2.89
N VAL A 225 -27.69 -3.47 1.77
CA VAL A 225 -27.82 -4.03 0.43
C VAL A 225 -26.43 -4.13 -0.21
N ALA A 226 -26.03 -5.33 -0.63
CA ALA A 226 -24.79 -5.55 -1.36
C ALA A 226 -24.99 -5.25 -2.84
N TRP A 227 -24.09 -4.47 -3.44
CA TRP A 227 -24.23 -3.99 -4.81
C TRP A 227 -23.13 -4.55 -5.73
N HIS A 228 -23.55 -5.11 -6.88
CA HIS A 228 -22.67 -5.85 -7.79
C HIS A 228 -22.76 -5.34 -9.24
N PRO A 229 -22.46 -4.05 -9.51
CA PRO A 229 -22.71 -3.42 -10.80
C PRO A 229 -22.09 -4.21 -11.96
N ARG A 230 -22.87 -4.40 -13.04
CA ARG A 230 -22.47 -5.18 -14.23
C ARG A 230 -22.25 -4.33 -15.47
N SER A 231 -22.86 -3.15 -15.54
CA SER A 231 -22.79 -2.21 -16.67
C SER A 231 -22.67 -0.76 -16.18
N ALA A 232 -22.09 0.10 -17.02
CA ALA A 232 -22.10 1.55 -16.83
C ALA A 232 -23.20 2.24 -17.66
N GLU A 233 -23.95 1.49 -18.47
CA GLU A 233 -24.97 2.06 -19.36
C GLU A 233 -26.09 2.76 -18.57
N GLY A 234 -26.44 3.97 -18.99
CA GLY A 234 -27.50 4.78 -18.38
C GLY A 234 -27.16 5.34 -17.00
N ARG A 235 -25.88 5.34 -16.60
CA ARG A 235 -25.44 5.66 -15.24
C ARG A 235 -24.40 6.80 -15.23
N PRO A 236 -24.26 7.47 -14.08
CA PRO A 236 -23.06 8.22 -13.73
C PRO A 236 -21.79 7.38 -13.90
N PRO A 237 -20.62 7.99 -14.11
CA PRO A 237 -19.38 7.26 -14.33
C PRO A 237 -19.05 6.32 -13.14
N ILE A 238 -19.22 5.01 -13.36
CA ILE A 238 -18.77 3.97 -12.43
C ILE A 238 -17.34 3.59 -12.82
N PRO A 239 -16.37 3.55 -11.89
CA PRO A 239 -15.01 3.12 -12.19
C PRO A 239 -14.97 1.74 -12.86
N HIS A 240 -14.11 1.56 -13.86
CA HIS A 240 -13.99 0.27 -14.54
C HIS A 240 -13.59 -0.86 -13.59
N GLY A 241 -12.73 -0.58 -12.61
CA GLY A 241 -12.40 -1.55 -11.57
C GLY A 241 -13.62 -2.02 -10.76
N TRP A 242 -14.59 -1.13 -10.48
CA TRP A 242 -15.82 -1.49 -9.76
C TRP A 242 -16.70 -2.45 -10.56
N LEU A 243 -16.81 -2.26 -11.88
CA LEU A 243 -17.54 -3.20 -12.74
C LEU A 243 -16.87 -4.58 -12.77
N ARG A 244 -15.53 -4.62 -12.78
CA ARG A 244 -14.78 -5.90 -12.74
C ARG A 244 -14.99 -6.61 -11.41
N LEU A 245 -14.82 -5.90 -10.30
CA LEU A 245 -15.03 -6.43 -8.95
C LEU A 245 -16.49 -6.88 -8.73
N GLY A 246 -17.47 -6.07 -9.15
CA GLY A 246 -18.90 -6.39 -9.05
C GLY A 246 -19.28 -7.66 -9.80
N ARG A 247 -18.74 -7.86 -11.02
CA ARG A 247 -18.91 -9.12 -11.79
C ARG A 247 -18.29 -10.33 -11.10
N GLN A 248 -17.28 -10.13 -10.25
CA GLN A 248 -16.68 -11.17 -9.43
C GLN A 248 -17.43 -11.40 -8.10
N GLY A 249 -18.55 -10.71 -7.88
CA GLY A 249 -19.36 -10.83 -6.67
C GLY A 249 -18.83 -10.03 -5.49
N VAL A 250 -17.86 -9.14 -5.71
CA VAL A 250 -17.46 -8.16 -4.69
C VAL A 250 -18.59 -7.16 -4.53
N ASP A 251 -18.87 -6.83 -3.29
CA ASP A 251 -19.83 -5.81 -2.94
C ASP A 251 -19.19 -4.43 -2.96
N ILE A 252 -19.57 -3.65 -3.97
CA ILE A 252 -19.02 -2.33 -4.21
C ILE A 252 -19.47 -1.31 -3.17
N GLY A 253 -20.62 -1.52 -2.53
CA GLY A 253 -21.10 -0.64 -1.45
C GLY A 253 -20.20 -0.67 -0.20
N LEU A 254 -19.28 -1.62 -0.09
CA LEU A 254 -18.31 -1.62 1.02
C LEU A 254 -17.22 -0.55 0.86
N PHE A 255 -16.98 -0.02 -0.35
CA PHE A 255 -16.02 1.08 -0.56
C PHE A 255 -16.45 2.37 0.17
N ASP A 256 -17.75 2.57 0.41
CA ASP A 256 -18.27 3.73 1.13
C ASP A 256 -17.69 3.83 2.57
N GLY A 257 -17.47 2.68 3.22
CA GLY A 257 -16.79 2.62 4.51
C GLY A 257 -15.29 2.91 4.41
N ILE A 258 -14.63 2.41 3.36
CA ILE A 258 -13.19 2.61 3.13
C ILE A 258 -12.85 4.06 2.83
N ARG A 259 -13.70 4.79 2.11
CA ARG A 259 -13.54 6.23 1.89
C ARG A 259 -13.43 6.99 3.20
N LYS A 260 -14.25 6.62 4.19
CA LYS A 260 -14.29 7.26 5.51
C LYS A 260 -13.10 6.90 6.40
N SER A 261 -12.49 5.73 6.19
CA SER A 261 -11.32 5.25 6.95
C SER A 261 -9.98 5.53 6.24
N ASN A 262 -9.98 6.31 5.16
CA ASN A 262 -8.78 6.57 4.38
C ASN A 262 -7.76 7.42 5.17
N GLY A 263 -6.49 7.03 5.09
CA GLY A 263 -5.42 7.63 5.89
C GLY A 263 -5.41 7.18 7.36
N GLN A 264 -6.34 6.33 7.77
CA GLN A 264 -6.35 5.70 9.09
C GLN A 264 -5.74 4.30 9.02
N ASP A 265 -5.45 3.73 10.19
CA ASP A 265 -5.01 2.33 10.29
C ASP A 265 -6.09 1.39 9.71
N LEU A 266 -5.67 0.18 9.36
CA LEU A 266 -6.62 -0.86 9.02
C LEU A 266 -7.45 -1.20 10.25
N ASN A 267 -8.76 -1.34 10.06
CA ASN A 267 -9.68 -1.64 11.16
C ASN A 267 -10.69 -2.73 10.76
N GLY A 268 -11.52 -3.15 11.72
CA GLY A 268 -12.52 -4.21 11.49
C GLY A 268 -13.55 -3.88 10.39
N GLY A 269 -13.80 -2.61 10.09
CA GLY A 269 -14.66 -2.18 8.98
C GLY A 269 -14.04 -2.44 7.61
N ASP A 270 -12.71 -2.51 7.52
CA ASP A 270 -12.00 -2.78 6.27
C ASP A 270 -11.93 -4.28 5.93
N ARG A 271 -12.10 -5.15 6.95
CA ARG A 271 -11.94 -6.63 6.88
C ARG A 271 -12.73 -7.24 5.73
N GLU A 272 -14.03 -6.97 5.67
CA GLU A 272 -14.93 -7.63 4.72
C GLU A 272 -14.55 -7.31 3.27
N LEU A 273 -14.36 -6.03 2.94
CA LEU A 273 -13.97 -5.65 1.58
C LEU A 273 -12.58 -6.17 1.22
N PHE A 274 -11.62 -6.08 2.16
CA PHE A 274 -10.27 -6.59 1.95
C PHE A 274 -10.30 -8.05 1.49
N TYR A 275 -11.01 -8.92 2.21
CA TYR A 275 -11.07 -10.33 1.87
C TYR A 275 -11.91 -10.62 0.63
N GLN A 276 -13.01 -9.88 0.38
CA GLN A 276 -13.77 -10.03 -0.86
C GLN A 276 -12.92 -9.70 -2.10
N VAL A 277 -12.19 -8.58 -2.07
CA VAL A 277 -11.32 -8.17 -3.19
C VAL A 277 -10.13 -9.11 -3.31
N LEU A 278 -9.52 -9.54 -2.21
CA LEU A 278 -8.42 -10.51 -2.22
C LEU A 278 -8.87 -11.87 -2.81
N ALA A 279 -10.07 -12.34 -2.46
CA ALA A 279 -10.68 -13.53 -3.03
C ALA A 279 -10.94 -13.35 -4.54
N ALA A 280 -11.45 -12.19 -4.93
CA ALA A 280 -11.70 -11.85 -6.34
C ALA A 280 -10.39 -11.80 -7.16
N CYS A 281 -9.32 -11.23 -6.60
CA CYS A 281 -7.97 -11.22 -7.16
C CYS A 281 -7.38 -12.63 -7.31
N SER A 282 -7.79 -13.59 -6.48
CA SER A 282 -7.34 -14.97 -6.58
C SER A 282 -7.99 -15.72 -7.75
N ARG A 283 -9.09 -15.23 -8.33
CA ARG A 283 -9.74 -15.88 -9.47
C ARG A 283 -9.01 -15.50 -10.76
N PRO A 284 -8.87 -16.42 -11.73
CA PRO A 284 -8.29 -16.08 -13.03
C PRO A 284 -9.08 -14.94 -13.67
N LEU A 285 -8.46 -13.79 -13.88
CA LEU A 285 -9.00 -12.73 -14.71
C LEU A 285 -8.51 -12.92 -16.15
N ALA A 286 -9.36 -12.59 -17.12
CA ALA A 286 -8.89 -12.41 -18.48
C ALA A 286 -7.73 -11.38 -18.43
N PRO A 287 -6.56 -11.70 -19.03
CA PRO A 287 -5.43 -10.80 -19.00
C PRO A 287 -5.88 -9.47 -19.61
N HIS A 288 -5.74 -8.40 -18.84
CA HIS A 288 -5.86 -7.07 -19.41
C HIS A 288 -4.51 -6.75 -20.05
N PRO A 289 -4.42 -6.60 -21.38
CA PRO A 289 -3.17 -6.25 -22.02
C PRO A 289 -2.80 -4.84 -21.59
N ILE A 290 -1.91 -4.75 -20.60
CA ILE A 290 -1.24 -3.51 -20.23
C ILE A 290 0.21 -3.69 -20.63
N ASP A 291 0.71 -2.76 -21.43
CA ASP A 291 2.12 -2.74 -21.81
C ASP A 291 2.95 -2.47 -20.54
N PRO A 292 3.83 -3.40 -20.11
CA PRO A 292 4.67 -3.20 -18.93
C PRO A 292 5.70 -2.05 -19.08
N THR A 293 5.81 -1.48 -20.28
CA THR A 293 6.59 -0.26 -20.54
C THR A 293 5.78 1.02 -20.39
N ASP A 294 4.44 0.93 -20.33
CA ASP A 294 3.55 2.07 -20.14
C ASP A 294 3.55 2.54 -18.69
N ARG A 295 4.34 3.58 -18.43
CA ARG A 295 4.37 4.28 -17.13
C ARG A 295 3.22 5.29 -16.98
N SER A 296 2.47 5.59 -18.04
CA SER A 296 1.50 6.69 -18.05
C SER A 296 0.18 6.35 -17.35
N ALA A 297 -0.12 5.06 -17.17
CA ALA A 297 -1.36 4.59 -16.55
C ALA A 297 -1.37 4.69 -15.00
N PHE A 298 -0.21 4.83 -14.34
CA PHE A 298 -0.12 4.81 -12.88
C PHE A 298 0.27 6.19 -12.30
N ALA A 299 -0.71 6.90 -11.76
CA ALA A 299 -0.54 8.24 -11.19
C ALA A 299 -0.48 8.21 -9.65
N LEU A 300 0.66 7.78 -9.08
CA LEU A 300 0.84 7.68 -7.63
C LEU A 300 0.51 8.98 -6.87
N GLU A 301 0.94 10.14 -7.39
CA GLU A 301 0.64 11.44 -6.79
C GLU A 301 -0.87 11.69 -6.70
N SER A 302 -1.63 11.28 -7.71
CA SER A 302 -3.09 11.40 -7.70
C SER A 302 -3.73 10.45 -6.70
N ILE A 303 -3.19 9.23 -6.54
CA ILE A 303 -3.66 8.28 -5.52
C ILE A 303 -3.41 8.84 -4.11
N LEU A 304 -2.26 9.47 -3.88
CA LEU A 304 -1.92 10.02 -2.55
C LEU A 304 -2.71 11.28 -2.20
N THR A 305 -3.08 12.09 -3.20
CA THR A 305 -3.77 13.38 -2.99
C THR A 305 -5.29 13.29 -3.06
N ARG A 306 -5.84 12.39 -3.89
CA ARG A 306 -7.28 12.15 -4.07
C ARG A 306 -7.62 10.66 -4.05
N PRO A 307 -7.27 9.93 -2.98
CA PRO A 307 -7.44 8.48 -2.92
C PRO A 307 -8.88 8.04 -3.19
N GLU A 308 -9.88 8.78 -2.73
CA GLU A 308 -11.31 8.51 -2.87
C GLU A 308 -11.78 8.33 -4.31
N THR A 309 -11.08 8.93 -5.29
CA THR A 309 -11.40 8.78 -6.72
C THR A 309 -10.83 7.52 -7.35
N TRP A 310 -9.88 6.87 -6.69
CA TRP A 310 -9.14 5.72 -7.21
C TRP A 310 -9.47 4.40 -6.50
N GLN A 311 -10.19 4.44 -5.37
CA GLN A 311 -10.50 3.24 -4.59
C GLN A 311 -11.29 2.24 -5.43
N GLY A 312 -10.84 0.99 -5.41
CA GLY A 312 -11.42 -0.09 -6.20
C GLY A 312 -11.11 -0.03 -7.69
N ASP A 313 -10.30 0.93 -8.16
CA ASP A 313 -9.90 0.99 -9.55
C ASP A 313 -8.69 0.10 -9.83
N TRP A 314 -8.54 -0.29 -11.10
CA TRP A 314 -7.51 -1.21 -11.55
C TRP A 314 -6.21 -0.48 -11.92
N PHE A 315 -5.09 -1.02 -11.48
CA PHE A 315 -3.76 -0.48 -11.77
C PHE A 315 -2.80 -1.56 -12.22
N ALA A 316 -1.79 -1.11 -12.98
CA ALA A 316 -0.56 -1.87 -13.14
C ALA A 316 0.64 -0.95 -12.99
N PHE A 317 1.66 -1.41 -12.28
CA PHE A 317 2.88 -0.63 -12.05
C PHE A 317 4.09 -1.51 -11.80
N ARG A 318 5.27 -0.93 -12.03
CA ARG A 318 6.55 -1.52 -11.66
C ARG A 318 6.94 -1.09 -10.26
N ALA A 319 7.44 -2.03 -9.46
CA ALA A 319 8.02 -1.75 -8.15
C ALA A 319 9.21 -2.67 -7.88
N ASP A 320 9.95 -2.40 -6.81
CA ASP A 320 10.95 -3.34 -6.28
C ASP A 320 10.42 -3.93 -4.96
N ALA A 321 10.24 -5.24 -4.92
CA ALA A 321 9.85 -5.95 -3.70
C ALA A 321 11.02 -5.99 -2.72
N ARG A 322 10.79 -5.46 -1.51
CA ARG A 322 11.77 -5.33 -0.42
C ARG A 322 11.63 -6.40 0.65
N ARG A 323 10.38 -6.77 0.95
CA ARG A 323 10.03 -7.81 1.91
C ARG A 323 8.80 -8.54 1.41
N ILE A 324 8.75 -9.85 1.66
CA ILE A 324 7.59 -10.68 1.41
C ILE A 324 7.31 -11.44 2.70
N THR A 325 6.11 -11.24 3.25
CA THR A 325 5.67 -11.87 4.50
C THR A 325 4.44 -12.71 4.20
N ARG A 326 4.47 -13.99 4.59
CA ARG A 326 3.28 -14.84 4.56
C ARG A 326 2.47 -14.60 5.83
N ILE A 327 1.20 -14.24 5.66
CA ILE A 327 0.25 -13.96 6.73
C ILE A 327 -0.75 -15.11 6.78
N LEU A 328 -0.83 -15.79 7.92
CA LEU A 328 -1.84 -16.83 8.16
C LEU A 328 -3.17 -16.18 8.55
N VAL A 329 -4.27 -16.74 8.07
CA VAL A 329 -5.61 -16.29 8.41
C VAL A 329 -6.20 -17.30 9.40
N ASP A 330 -6.25 -16.92 10.68
CA ASP A 330 -6.82 -17.78 11.74
C ASP A 330 -8.35 -17.67 11.83
N ASP A 331 -8.94 -16.73 11.10
CA ASP A 331 -10.36 -16.42 11.11
C ASP A 331 -11.17 -17.48 10.31
N GLN A 332 -11.91 -18.31 11.04
CA GLN A 332 -12.67 -19.43 10.46
C GLN A 332 -13.76 -18.99 9.49
N ASP A 333 -14.39 -17.82 9.71
CA ASP A 333 -15.41 -17.26 8.83
C ASP A 333 -14.81 -16.93 7.45
N ILE A 334 -13.66 -16.25 7.45
CA ILE A 334 -12.94 -15.89 6.22
C ILE A 334 -12.49 -17.13 5.45
N ARG A 335 -11.94 -18.12 6.16
CA ARG A 335 -11.51 -19.38 5.55
C ARG A 335 -12.67 -20.11 4.89
N THR A 336 -13.82 -20.16 5.56
CA THR A 336 -15.01 -20.88 5.08
C THR A 336 -15.65 -20.16 3.89
N ARG A 337 -15.83 -18.84 3.95
CA ARG A 337 -16.53 -18.06 2.91
C ARG A 337 -15.66 -17.78 1.69
N PHE A 338 -14.38 -17.50 1.89
CA PHE A 338 -13.49 -17.03 0.83
C PHE A 338 -12.41 -18.04 0.43
N GLY A 339 -12.20 -19.11 1.20
CA GLY A 339 -11.16 -20.10 0.92
C GLY A 339 -9.74 -19.55 1.10
N ILE A 340 -9.55 -18.55 1.95
CA ILE A 340 -8.27 -17.89 2.18
C ILE A 340 -7.69 -18.35 3.52
N ASP A 341 -6.76 -19.32 3.47
CA ASP A 341 -6.02 -19.78 4.65
C ASP A 341 -4.79 -18.90 4.96
N ALA A 342 -4.26 -18.24 3.94
CA ALA A 342 -3.11 -17.36 4.04
C ALA A 342 -3.10 -16.39 2.85
N TYR A 343 -2.38 -15.28 3.02
CA TYR A 343 -2.02 -14.38 1.93
C TYR A 343 -0.59 -13.88 2.11
N PHE A 344 -0.08 -13.15 1.12
CA PHE A 344 1.25 -12.57 1.16
C PHE A 344 1.14 -11.05 1.21
N GLU A 345 1.86 -10.43 2.16
CA GLU A 345 2.10 -9.00 2.22
C GLU A 345 3.48 -8.71 1.63
N LEU A 346 3.55 -7.80 0.68
CA LEU A 346 4.77 -7.33 0.05
C LEU A 346 4.97 -5.86 0.39
N ASP A 347 6.11 -5.54 1.00
CA ASP A 347 6.57 -4.16 1.09
C ASP A 347 7.35 -3.87 -0.19
N VAL A 348 6.86 -2.93 -0.98
CA VAL A 348 7.45 -2.57 -2.28
C VAL A 348 7.85 -1.10 -2.29
N THR A 349 8.86 -0.77 -3.10
CA THR A 349 9.21 0.62 -3.40
C THR A 349 8.88 0.93 -4.85
N ILE A 350 8.05 1.94 -5.07
CA ILE A 350 7.62 2.40 -6.38
C ILE A 350 8.53 3.56 -6.81
N PRO A 351 9.16 3.52 -8.00
CA PRO A 351 9.93 4.65 -8.50
C PRO A 351 9.04 5.88 -8.74
N ILE A 352 9.52 7.06 -8.34
CA ILE A 352 8.85 8.36 -8.53
C ILE A 352 9.77 9.33 -9.27
N ASP A 353 9.19 10.09 -10.19
CA ASP A 353 9.94 11.07 -11.01
C ASP A 353 10.12 12.42 -10.31
N ARG A 354 9.27 12.72 -9.32
CA ARG A 354 9.31 13.97 -8.54
C ARG A 354 9.29 13.66 -7.05
N PRO A 355 10.00 14.44 -6.21
CA PRO A 355 9.96 14.26 -4.77
C PRO A 355 8.54 14.42 -4.21
N ILE A 356 8.15 13.51 -3.32
CA ILE A 356 6.87 13.59 -2.61
C ILE A 356 7.16 14.06 -1.19
N ARG A 357 6.55 15.18 -0.79
CA ARG A 357 6.67 15.75 0.55
C ARG A 357 5.41 15.44 1.34
N LEU A 358 5.56 14.77 2.48
CA LEU A 358 4.46 14.61 3.42
C LEU A 358 4.21 15.95 4.12
N GLN A 359 2.95 16.28 4.39
CA GLN A 359 2.62 17.38 5.28
C GLN A 359 2.98 16.97 6.71
N GLY A 360 3.88 17.71 7.34
CA GLY A 360 4.16 17.56 8.76
C GLY A 360 2.99 18.05 9.62
N THR A 361 2.99 17.67 10.89
CA THR A 361 2.15 18.33 11.89
C THR A 361 2.56 19.80 12.00
N SER A 362 1.67 20.68 12.48
CA SER A 362 1.72 22.15 12.36
C SER A 362 3.01 22.89 12.80
N LYS A 363 4.04 22.20 13.28
CA LYS A 363 5.34 22.73 13.69
C LYS A 363 6.57 21.98 13.14
N GLU A 364 6.42 20.89 12.40
CA GLU A 364 7.53 20.05 11.93
C GLU A 364 7.54 19.93 10.39
N GLU A 365 8.73 19.89 9.79
CA GLU A 365 8.87 19.55 8.37
C GLU A 365 8.55 18.06 8.18
N GLY A 366 7.66 17.74 7.22
CA GLY A 366 7.31 16.36 6.94
C GLY A 366 8.40 15.65 6.12
N ALA A 367 8.43 14.32 6.24
CA ALA A 367 9.38 13.49 5.51
C ALA A 367 9.28 13.70 3.98
N THR A 368 10.42 13.76 3.30
CA THR A 368 10.51 13.87 1.84
C THR A 368 11.03 12.56 1.26
N TYR A 369 10.31 12.03 0.28
CA TYR A 369 10.70 10.84 -0.47
C TYR A 369 11.30 11.26 -1.81
N GLU A 370 12.53 10.83 -2.05
CA GLU A 370 13.24 11.06 -3.30
C GLU A 370 13.39 9.74 -4.07
N ASN A 371 13.11 9.77 -5.37
CA ASN A 371 13.26 8.66 -6.33
C ASN A 371 12.37 7.42 -6.10
N VAL A 372 11.98 7.11 -4.87
CA VAL A 372 11.08 5.99 -4.55
C VAL A 372 10.07 6.33 -3.46
N TYR A 373 8.88 5.73 -3.54
CA TYR A 373 7.84 5.80 -2.53
C TYR A 373 7.41 4.40 -2.08
N PRO A 374 7.31 4.12 -0.76
CA PRO A 374 6.91 2.82 -0.26
C PRO A 374 5.40 2.55 -0.44
N ALA A 375 5.06 1.32 -0.80
CA ALA A 375 3.68 0.84 -0.93
C ALA A 375 3.54 -0.56 -0.32
N THR A 376 2.32 -0.89 0.10
CA THR A 376 1.97 -2.23 0.57
C THR A 376 1.14 -2.93 -0.48
N VAL A 377 1.50 -4.17 -0.83
CA VAL A 377 0.77 -4.99 -1.79
C VAL A 377 0.41 -6.31 -1.15
N CYS A 378 -0.87 -6.65 -1.08
CA CYS A 378 -1.32 -7.95 -0.63
C CYS A 378 -1.74 -8.82 -1.82
N ALA A 379 -1.32 -10.08 -1.82
CA ALA A 379 -1.64 -11.04 -2.87
C ALA A 379 -2.09 -12.36 -2.25
N ALA A 380 -3.16 -12.95 -2.79
CA ALA A 380 -3.61 -14.27 -2.34
C ALA A 380 -2.59 -15.36 -2.71
N ARG A 381 -1.89 -15.18 -3.85
CA ARG A 381 -0.91 -16.13 -4.37
C ARG A 381 0.29 -15.38 -4.95
N LEU A 382 1.46 -16.01 -4.86
CA LEU A 382 2.69 -15.54 -5.48
C LEU A 382 3.12 -16.46 -6.62
N PRO A 383 3.84 -15.93 -7.63
CA PRO A 383 4.57 -16.77 -8.56
C PRO A 383 5.54 -17.69 -7.80
N PRO A 384 5.76 -18.94 -8.27
CA PRO A 384 6.64 -19.89 -7.60
C PRO A 384 8.04 -19.35 -7.33
N ALA A 385 8.56 -18.49 -8.21
CA ALA A 385 9.86 -17.84 -8.07
C ALA A 385 9.91 -16.88 -6.85
N LEU A 386 8.85 -16.11 -6.60
CA LEU A 386 8.78 -15.20 -5.46
C LEU A 386 8.44 -15.94 -4.16
N GLU A 387 7.58 -16.95 -4.24
CA GLU A 387 7.22 -17.78 -3.08
C GLU A 387 8.43 -18.57 -2.53
N SER A 388 9.26 -19.10 -3.43
CA SER A 388 10.52 -19.76 -3.07
C SER A 388 11.46 -18.80 -2.33
N LEU A 389 11.53 -17.52 -2.75
CA LEU A 389 12.33 -16.50 -2.08
C LEU A 389 11.78 -16.15 -0.69
N ALA A 390 10.45 -16.14 -0.54
CA ALA A 390 9.81 -15.93 0.76
C ALA A 390 10.09 -17.08 1.73
N THR A 391 10.12 -18.33 1.25
CA THR A 391 10.29 -19.54 2.09
C THR A 391 11.76 -19.89 2.36
N ALA A 392 12.67 -19.62 1.40
CA ALA A 392 14.09 -19.94 1.53
C ALA A 392 14.80 -19.16 2.65
N ARG A 393 14.19 -18.09 3.15
CA ARG A 393 14.79 -17.22 4.15
C ARG A 393 14.29 -17.56 5.56
N LYS A 394 15.10 -18.31 6.32
CA LYS A 394 14.87 -18.46 7.76
C LYS A 394 15.00 -17.12 8.46
N PRO A 395 14.26 -16.88 9.56
CA PRO A 395 14.45 -15.73 10.44
C PRO A 395 15.72 -15.96 11.27
N SER A 396 16.89 -15.96 10.63
CA SER A 396 18.17 -15.98 11.32
C SER A 396 18.53 -14.53 11.63
N GLY A 397 18.44 -14.18 12.90
CA GLY A 397 18.77 -12.85 13.40
C GLY A 397 20.13 -12.38 12.87
N SER A 398 20.20 -11.12 12.45
CA SER A 398 21.36 -10.38 11.89
C SER A 398 21.51 -10.28 10.36
N GLY A 399 20.66 -10.92 9.54
CA GLY A 399 20.76 -10.86 8.07
C GLY A 399 19.59 -10.19 7.34
N THR A 400 19.27 -8.93 7.62
CA THR A 400 18.28 -8.08 6.92
C THR A 400 18.73 -7.68 5.50
N GLY A 401 19.11 -8.64 4.65
CA GLY A 401 19.34 -8.29 3.24
C GLY A 401 18.00 -7.95 2.57
N LEU A 402 17.65 -6.68 2.42
CA LEU A 402 16.42 -6.29 1.72
C LEU A 402 16.35 -7.00 0.36
N LEU A 403 15.20 -7.60 0.06
CA LEU A 403 14.93 -8.09 -1.29
C LEU A 403 15.03 -6.87 -2.24
N ARG A 404 15.55 -7.07 -3.45
CA ARG A 404 15.53 -6.05 -4.52
C ARG A 404 15.07 -6.72 -5.80
N GLU A 405 13.93 -7.37 -5.71
CA GLU A 405 13.37 -8.08 -6.85
C GLU A 405 12.44 -7.13 -7.60
N PRO A 406 12.79 -6.76 -8.85
CA PRO A 406 11.90 -5.95 -9.66
C PRO A 406 10.68 -6.78 -10.01
N VAL A 407 9.50 -6.21 -9.75
CA VAL A 407 8.22 -6.85 -9.97
C VAL A 407 7.30 -5.95 -10.78
N TRP A 408 6.50 -6.57 -11.62
CA TRP A 408 5.32 -5.95 -12.22
C TRP A 408 4.10 -6.39 -11.43
N ILE A 409 3.26 -5.44 -11.04
CA ILE A 409 2.11 -5.68 -10.17
C ILE A 409 0.87 -5.19 -10.90
N GLN A 410 -0.18 -6.02 -10.91
CA GLN A 410 -1.51 -5.64 -11.39
C GLN A 410 -2.53 -5.94 -10.30
N GLY A 411 -3.47 -5.03 -10.07
CA GLY A 411 -4.46 -5.21 -9.01
C GLY A 411 -5.33 -3.98 -8.79
N TYR A 412 -5.94 -3.92 -7.60
CA TYR A 412 -6.85 -2.86 -7.21
C TYR A 412 -6.24 -2.01 -6.09
N PHE A 413 -6.47 -0.70 -6.14
CA PHE A 413 -6.17 0.17 -5.01
C PHE A 413 -7.28 0.06 -3.95
N LEU A 414 -6.93 -0.18 -2.68
CA LEU A 414 -7.90 -0.28 -1.60
C LEU A 414 -8.06 1.04 -0.87
N LYS A 415 -7.00 1.50 -0.19
CA LYS A 415 -6.95 2.77 0.55
C LYS A 415 -5.53 3.21 0.80
N ILE A 416 -5.37 4.46 1.25
CA ILE A 416 -4.17 4.86 2.00
C ILE A 416 -4.37 4.40 3.44
N TRP A 417 -3.40 3.68 3.98
CA TRP A 417 -3.35 3.35 5.39
C TRP A 417 -2.15 4.02 6.04
N ALA A 418 -2.30 4.41 7.30
CA ALA A 418 -1.23 5.00 8.07
C ALA A 418 -0.61 3.94 8.98
N TYR A 419 0.71 3.95 9.14
CA TYR A 419 1.39 3.08 10.11
C TYR A 419 2.63 3.75 10.69
N PRO A 420 3.07 3.39 11.91
CA PRO A 420 4.32 3.90 12.47
C PRO A 420 5.52 3.38 11.66
N SER A 421 6.42 4.27 11.25
CA SER A 421 7.62 3.93 10.48
C SER A 421 8.83 4.59 11.12
N ASP A 422 9.91 3.85 11.33
CA ASP A 422 11.16 4.38 11.90
C ASP A 422 11.69 5.59 11.13
N PHE A 423 11.54 5.60 9.80
CA PHE A 423 11.96 6.71 8.94
C PHE A 423 11.16 7.99 9.22
N VAL A 424 9.84 7.86 9.33
CA VAL A 424 8.96 9.00 9.61
C VAL A 424 9.10 9.42 11.07
N SER A 425 9.18 8.48 12.00
CA SER A 425 9.39 8.74 13.43
C SER A 425 10.75 9.40 13.73
N ALA A 426 11.77 9.19 12.89
CA ALA A 426 13.06 9.88 13.01
C ALA A 426 12.97 11.38 12.68
N VAL A 427 12.03 11.76 11.80
CA VAL A 427 11.79 13.17 11.44
C VAL A 427 10.74 13.78 12.37
N SER A 428 9.67 13.03 12.63
CA SER A 428 8.50 13.43 13.41
C SER A 428 7.97 12.24 14.23
N PRO A 429 8.28 12.15 15.54
CA PRO A 429 8.01 10.96 16.36
C PRO A 429 6.55 10.49 16.38
N ASN A 430 5.61 11.43 16.25
CA ASN A 430 4.17 11.18 16.28
C ASN A 430 3.53 11.09 14.88
N GLN A 431 4.31 11.31 13.81
CA GLN A 431 3.78 11.24 12.45
C GLN A 431 3.73 9.79 11.99
N ARG A 432 2.57 9.39 11.45
CA ARG A 432 2.41 8.08 10.81
C ARG A 432 2.73 8.19 9.33
N HIS A 433 3.29 7.12 8.78
CA HIS A 433 3.60 7.00 7.37
C HIS A 433 2.33 6.62 6.57
N PRO A 434 1.83 7.46 5.67
CA PRO A 434 0.74 7.10 4.76
C PRO A 434 1.29 6.26 3.61
N SER A 435 0.80 5.04 3.45
CA SER A 435 1.17 4.16 2.35
C SER A 435 -0.06 3.74 1.56
N PRO A 436 0.01 3.66 0.22
CA PRO A 436 -1.07 3.07 -0.56
C PRO A 436 -1.07 1.55 -0.38
N LEU A 437 -2.25 0.99 -0.13
CA LEU A 437 -2.50 -0.44 -0.04
C LEU A 437 -3.15 -0.93 -1.32
N PHE A 438 -2.51 -1.89 -1.99
CA PHE A 438 -3.00 -2.54 -3.20
C PHE A 438 -3.30 -4.01 -2.96
N LEU A 439 -4.30 -4.55 -3.66
CA LEU A 439 -4.64 -5.96 -3.69
C LEU A 439 -4.30 -6.51 -5.08
N ALA A 440 -3.22 -7.26 -5.17
CA ALA A 440 -2.69 -7.77 -6.41
C ALA A 440 -3.46 -9.00 -6.90
N SER A 441 -3.90 -8.93 -8.16
CA SER A 441 -4.43 -10.07 -8.91
C SER A 441 -3.32 -10.81 -9.67
N ALA A 442 -2.30 -10.09 -10.12
CA ALA A 442 -1.13 -10.66 -10.77
C ALA A 442 0.15 -9.97 -10.28
N ILE A 443 1.19 -10.77 -10.05
CA ILE A 443 2.54 -10.30 -9.79
C ILE A 443 3.45 -11.07 -10.72
N GLU A 444 4.32 -10.39 -11.44
CA GLU A 444 5.32 -11.01 -12.29
C GLU A 444 6.71 -10.55 -11.86
N ARG A 445 7.64 -11.49 -11.72
CA ARG A 445 9.04 -11.15 -11.50
C ARG A 445 9.61 -10.64 -12.82
N LEU A 446 10.09 -9.41 -12.82
CA LEU A 446 10.78 -8.86 -13.98
C LEU A 446 12.22 -9.40 -14.00
N PRO A 447 12.80 -9.62 -15.19
CA PRO A 447 14.22 -9.90 -15.27
C PRO A 447 15.00 -8.72 -14.66
N PRO A 448 16.08 -8.97 -13.92
CA PRO A 448 16.89 -7.91 -13.36
C PRO A 448 17.31 -6.99 -14.51
N THR A 449 16.95 -5.71 -14.42
CA THR A 449 17.46 -4.71 -15.35
C THR A 449 18.97 -4.73 -15.23
N LYS A 450 19.66 -5.21 -16.26
CA LYS A 450 21.13 -5.12 -16.36
C LYS A 450 21.46 -3.64 -16.26
N VAL A 451 21.83 -3.19 -15.07
CA VAL A 451 22.45 -1.87 -14.90
C VAL A 451 23.63 -1.88 -15.86
N PRO A 452 23.73 -0.94 -16.82
CA PRO A 452 24.93 -0.84 -17.65
C PRO A 452 26.09 -0.77 -16.68
N SER A 453 26.96 -1.78 -16.71
CA SER A 453 28.05 -1.87 -15.75
C SER A 453 28.90 -0.60 -15.88
N GLU A 454 28.80 0.32 -14.92
CA GLU A 454 29.66 1.49 -14.81
C GLU A 454 31.15 1.11 -14.70
N GLY A 455 31.45 -0.19 -14.55
CA GLY A 455 32.78 -0.78 -14.61
C GLY A 455 33.60 -0.41 -15.84
N ARG A 456 33.01 -0.07 -16.99
CA ARG A 456 33.79 0.38 -18.15
C ARG A 456 34.26 1.84 -18.03
N PHE A 457 33.42 2.72 -17.50
CA PHE A 457 33.79 4.12 -17.29
C PHE A 457 34.77 4.28 -16.12
N SER A 458 34.63 3.49 -15.05
CA SER A 458 35.57 3.52 -13.92
C SER A 458 36.97 3.01 -14.32
N VAL A 459 37.06 1.99 -15.17
CA VAL A 459 38.35 1.50 -15.71
C VAL A 459 38.99 2.53 -16.63
N ILE A 460 38.23 3.20 -17.50
CA ILE A 460 38.75 4.27 -18.37
C ILE A 460 39.22 5.47 -17.54
N ALA A 461 38.47 5.86 -16.51
CA ALA A 461 38.85 6.93 -15.59
C ALA A 461 40.12 6.58 -14.78
N ALA A 462 40.24 5.33 -14.31
CA ALA A 462 41.42 4.85 -13.61
C ALA A 462 42.66 4.84 -14.52
N ILE A 463 42.53 4.35 -15.77
CA ILE A 463 43.61 4.37 -16.77
C ILE A 463 44.00 5.82 -17.08
N GLY A 464 43.03 6.72 -17.26
CA GLY A 464 43.27 8.15 -17.48
C GLY A 464 44.06 8.79 -16.34
N LEU A 465 43.69 8.50 -15.08
CA LEU A 465 44.40 9.00 -13.90
C LEU A 465 45.84 8.49 -13.84
N VAL A 466 46.06 7.21 -14.12
CA VAL A 466 47.41 6.60 -14.15
C VAL A 466 48.27 7.23 -15.25
N LEU A 467 47.71 7.51 -16.43
CA LEU A 467 48.43 8.18 -17.52
C LEU A 467 48.82 9.62 -17.15
N VAL A 468 47.91 10.36 -16.51
CA VAL A 468 48.21 11.73 -16.03
C VAL A 468 49.34 11.69 -14.99
N LEU A 469 49.23 10.82 -13.97
CA LEU A 469 50.28 10.66 -12.97
C LEU A 469 51.62 10.22 -13.58
N GLY A 470 51.58 9.29 -14.54
CA GLY A 470 52.74 8.83 -15.29
C GLY A 470 53.42 9.96 -16.07
N SER A 471 52.64 10.82 -16.75
CA SER A 471 53.17 11.97 -17.49
C SER A 471 53.84 13.00 -16.57
N VAL A 472 53.24 13.28 -15.41
CA VAL A 472 53.81 14.19 -14.40
C VAL A 472 55.13 13.63 -13.88
N TRP A 473 55.16 12.34 -13.54
CA TRP A 473 56.36 11.66 -13.08
C TRP A 473 57.47 11.68 -14.14
N LEU A 474 57.14 11.38 -15.41
CA LEU A 474 58.09 11.43 -16.52
C LEU A 474 58.69 12.83 -16.69
N THR A 475 57.85 13.86 -16.61
CA THR A 475 58.26 15.26 -16.76
C THR A 475 59.21 15.69 -15.66
N VAL A 476 58.92 15.32 -14.40
CA VAL A 476 59.79 15.56 -13.24
C VAL A 476 61.11 14.79 -13.36
N TRP A 477 61.07 13.56 -13.85
CA TRP A 477 62.27 12.74 -14.03
C TRP A 477 63.21 13.31 -15.12
N PHE A 478 62.66 13.74 -16.26
CA PHE A 478 63.44 14.34 -17.34
C PHE A 478 64.03 15.70 -16.95
N SER A 479 63.30 16.54 -16.20
CA SER A 479 63.82 17.83 -15.71
C SER A 479 64.94 17.62 -14.69
N ALA A 480 64.77 16.73 -13.72
CA ALA A 480 65.80 16.40 -12.74
C ALA A 480 67.08 15.82 -13.39
N ARG A 481 66.94 15.10 -14.51
CA ARG A 481 68.08 14.56 -15.27
C ARG A 481 68.83 15.65 -16.04
N ARG A 482 68.11 16.63 -16.61
CA ARG A 482 68.71 17.83 -17.25
C ARG A 482 69.45 18.69 -16.22
N ASP A 483 68.89 18.89 -15.04
CA ASP A 483 69.54 19.66 -13.97
C ASP A 483 70.83 19.00 -13.48
N ARG A 484 70.87 17.66 -13.42
CA ARG A 484 72.12 16.93 -13.09
C ARG A 484 73.19 17.11 -14.17
N ALA A 485 72.83 17.20 -15.45
CA ALA A 485 73.78 17.47 -16.52
C ALA A 485 74.33 18.90 -16.45
N SER A 486 73.45 19.88 -16.20
CA SER A 486 73.81 21.30 -16.00
C SER A 486 74.67 21.51 -14.76
N ALA A 487 74.37 20.80 -13.65
CA ALA A 487 75.17 20.86 -12.43
C ALA A 487 76.57 20.27 -12.62
N ARG A 488 76.71 19.21 -13.43
CA ARG A 488 78.04 18.65 -13.79
C ARG A 488 78.83 19.59 -14.69
N ALA A 489 78.18 20.27 -15.65
CA ALA A 489 78.82 21.27 -16.49
C ALA A 489 79.34 22.47 -15.67
N ARG A 490 78.55 22.95 -14.70
CA ARG A 490 78.99 24.03 -13.79
C ARG A 490 80.13 23.60 -12.87
N ARG A 491 80.15 22.35 -12.41
CA ARG A 491 81.28 21.80 -11.62
C ARG A 491 82.56 21.64 -12.45
N ARG A 492 82.46 21.30 -13.74
CA ARG A 492 83.62 21.26 -14.65
C ARG A 492 84.16 22.66 -14.96
N ALA A 493 83.28 23.63 -15.22
CA ALA A 493 83.69 25.03 -15.43
C ALA A 493 84.30 25.70 -14.18
N ALA A 494 83.96 25.22 -12.97
CA ALA A 494 84.59 25.66 -11.73
C ALA A 494 85.94 24.97 -11.45
N SER A 495 86.15 23.76 -12.00
CA SER A 495 87.40 22.99 -11.92
C SER A 495 88.47 23.57 -12.84
N ASP A 496 88.11 24.01 -14.06
CA ASP A 496 89.05 24.60 -15.04
C ASP A 496 89.57 25.99 -14.64
N ARG A 497 89.04 26.59 -13.57
CA ARG A 497 89.51 27.90 -13.04
C ARG A 497 90.56 27.78 -11.94
N LEU A 498 90.95 26.57 -11.55
CA LEU A 498 91.91 26.28 -10.48
C LEU A 498 93.11 25.48 -11.00
N ASP A 499 93.77 26.00 -12.05
CA ASP A 499 95.16 25.65 -12.35
C ASP A 499 95.98 26.95 -12.51
N PRO A 500 96.81 27.35 -11.53
CA PRO A 500 97.82 28.37 -11.73
C PRO A 500 99.01 27.81 -12.52
N PRO A 501 99.61 28.57 -13.47
CA PRO A 501 100.83 28.15 -14.15
C PRO A 501 101.98 28.06 -13.15
N GLY A 502 102.68 26.92 -13.18
CA GLY A 502 103.72 26.58 -12.23
C GLY A 502 105.01 27.40 -12.35
N GLY A 503 105.80 27.27 -11.29
CA GLY A 503 107.25 27.14 -11.41
C GLY A 503 108.07 28.38 -11.05
N ARG A 504 108.68 28.36 -9.85
CA ARG A 504 110.14 28.51 -9.70
C ARG A 504 110.58 28.05 -8.31
N ARG A 505 111.26 26.90 -8.28
CA ARG A 505 112.18 26.49 -7.21
C ARG A 505 113.41 27.39 -7.29
N THR A 506 113.80 27.99 -6.18
CA THR A 506 115.15 28.53 -5.96
C THR A 506 115.85 27.63 -4.96
N GLU A 507 116.90 26.93 -5.40
CA GLU A 507 117.92 26.35 -4.54
C GLU A 507 119.07 27.35 -4.32
N PRO A 508 119.83 27.23 -3.22
CA PRO A 508 120.71 28.26 -2.71
C PRO A 508 122.11 28.21 -3.35
N SER A 509 122.69 29.39 -3.58
CA SER A 509 124.09 29.59 -3.94
C SER A 509 124.95 29.72 -2.69
N LYS A 510 126.06 28.99 -2.63
CA LYS A 510 127.14 29.15 -1.65
C LYS A 510 128.48 29.18 -2.39
N ASP A 511 129.30 30.16 -2.00
CA ASP A 511 130.75 30.33 -2.20
C ASP A 511 131.18 30.77 -3.63
N ASP A 512 132.10 31.72 -3.87
CA ASP A 512 133.28 32.11 -3.10
C ASP A 512 133.94 33.44 -3.60
N LEU A 513 134.69 34.11 -2.68
CA LEU A 513 136.02 34.78 -2.80
C LEU A 513 136.37 35.93 -3.80
N GLY A 514 137.05 36.95 -3.22
CA GLY A 514 138.09 37.86 -3.79
C GLY A 514 137.57 39.20 -4.35
N ASP A 515 138.00 40.40 -3.95
CA ASP A 515 139.19 40.94 -3.26
C ASP A 515 138.78 42.10 -2.31
#